data_AF-A0A931VLN4-F1
#
_entry.id   AF-A0A931VLN4-F1
#
_cell.length_a   1.000
_cell.length_b   1.000
_cell.length_c   1.000
_cell.angle_alpha   90.00
_cell.angle_beta   90.00
_cell.angle_gamma   90.00
#
_symmetry.space_group_name_H-M   'P 1'
#
loop_
_entity.id
_entity.type
_entity.pdbx_description
1 polymer ?
#
loop_
_entity_poly.entity_id
_entity_poly.type
_entity_poly.pdbx_seq_one_letter_code
_entity_poly.pdbx_strand_id
1 'polypeptide(L)'
;MKVDGDALELVATASDGSFRDAESLLEQVISLGDGGTLENVEKLLGKVGLVRTATLGGFLLDKDLQASLDYLAEINEAGFNLIQLNKDLIHYLRRVLSLKFDPALEEVFKRELTTEEISWLKKHGSAIKDDQYAINLVKSLIRAYSEMRYSPFAIVPLEIAIIENLRTQSEEGKA
;
A
#
# COMPACT_ATOMS: atom_id res chain seq x y z
N MET A 1 -16.42 26.70 -6.32
CA MET A 1 -16.15 25.31 -6.70
C MET A 1 -17.29 24.45 -6.17
N LYS A 2 -17.89 23.58 -6.99
CA LYS A 2 -18.89 22.61 -6.53
C LYS A 2 -18.20 21.25 -6.39
N VAL A 3 -18.36 20.63 -5.23
CA VAL A 3 -18.02 19.22 -4.98
C VAL A 3 -19.37 18.52 -4.83
N ASP A 4 -19.54 17.37 -5.50
CA ASP A 4 -20.78 16.60 -5.39
C ASP A 4 -21.00 16.12 -3.96
N GLY A 5 -22.27 16.02 -3.53
CA GLY A 5 -22.62 15.56 -2.19
C GLY A 5 -22.04 14.16 -1.91
N ASP A 6 -22.20 13.25 -2.87
CA ASP A 6 -21.68 11.88 -2.79
C ASP A 6 -20.15 11.85 -2.74
N ALA A 7 -19.49 12.80 -3.42
CA ALA A 7 -18.04 12.93 -3.39
C ALA A 7 -17.54 13.43 -2.02
N LEU A 8 -18.27 14.34 -1.36
CA LEU A 8 -17.98 14.77 0.01
C LEU A 8 -18.22 13.64 1.03
N GLU A 9 -19.28 12.85 0.85
CA GLU A 9 -19.54 11.68 1.69
C GLU A 9 -18.44 10.63 1.56
N LEU A 10 -17.91 10.45 0.35
CA LEU A 10 -16.78 9.57 0.10
C LEU A 10 -15.49 10.09 0.76
N VAL A 11 -15.20 11.38 0.68
CA VAL A 11 -14.06 12.00 1.40
C VAL A 11 -14.22 11.80 2.91
N ALA A 12 -15.41 12.08 3.46
CA ALA A 12 -15.67 11.91 4.89
C ALA A 12 -15.48 10.45 5.34
N THR A 13 -15.97 9.49 4.54
CA THR A 13 -15.79 8.06 4.78
C THR A 13 -14.33 7.65 4.70
N ALA A 14 -13.60 8.11 3.68
CA ALA A 14 -12.19 7.79 3.48
C ALA A 14 -11.25 8.40 4.53
N SER A 15 -11.73 9.44 5.23
CA SER A 15 -11.00 10.11 6.31
C SER A 15 -11.21 9.43 7.66
N ASP A 16 -12.11 8.44 7.77
CA ASP A 16 -12.43 7.69 9.01
C ASP A 16 -12.61 8.58 10.26
N GLY A 17 -13.20 9.78 10.08
CA GLY A 17 -13.41 10.75 11.16
C GLY A 17 -12.22 11.65 11.51
N SER A 18 -11.07 11.48 10.86
CA SER A 18 -9.92 12.40 10.97
C SER A 18 -10.18 13.68 10.18
N PHE A 19 -10.40 14.78 10.89
CA PHE A 19 -10.62 16.10 10.26
C PHE A 19 -9.41 16.56 9.44
N ARG A 20 -8.20 16.22 9.88
CA ARG A 20 -6.95 16.56 9.18
C ARG A 20 -6.81 15.81 7.86
N ASP A 21 -7.22 14.55 7.81
CA ASP A 21 -7.21 13.78 6.56
C ASP A 21 -8.31 14.24 5.62
N ALA A 22 -9.49 14.60 6.16
CA ALA A 22 -10.55 15.20 5.37
C ALA A 22 -10.10 16.51 4.71
N GLU A 23 -9.39 17.35 5.46
CA GLU A 23 -8.80 18.60 4.96
C GLU A 23 -7.75 18.33 3.87
N SER A 24 -6.78 17.45 4.12
CA SER A 24 -5.74 17.08 3.15
C SER A 24 -6.29 16.45 1.87
N LEU A 25 -7.29 15.57 1.99
CA LEU A 25 -7.97 14.96 0.85
C LEU A 25 -8.76 16.02 0.07
N LEU A 26 -9.44 16.93 0.76
CA LEU A 26 -10.18 18.01 0.11
C LEU A 26 -9.24 18.96 -0.64
N GLU A 27 -8.08 19.30 -0.07
CA GLU A 27 -7.04 20.07 -0.78
C GLU A 27 -6.58 19.38 -2.06
N GLN A 28 -6.39 18.06 -2.02
CA GLN A 28 -6.04 17.28 -3.20
C GLN A 28 -7.18 17.23 -4.24
N VAL A 29 -8.45 17.15 -3.81
CA VAL A 29 -9.61 17.25 -4.70
C VAL A 29 -9.68 18.64 -5.36
N ILE A 30 -9.40 19.70 -4.60
CA ILE A 30 -9.35 21.08 -5.12
C ILE A 30 -8.21 21.24 -6.14
N SER A 31 -7.06 20.60 -5.89
CA SER A 31 -5.90 20.60 -6.78
C SER A 31 -6.16 19.94 -8.14
N LEU A 32 -7.20 19.11 -8.30
CA LEU A 32 -7.51 18.46 -9.58
C LEU A 32 -8.06 19.42 -10.64
N GLY A 33 -8.50 20.63 -10.27
CA GLY A 33 -8.93 21.68 -11.18
C GLY A 33 -10.28 21.45 -11.90
N ASP A 34 -10.65 20.19 -12.14
CA ASP A 34 -11.86 19.77 -12.90
C ASP A 34 -13.11 19.56 -12.02
N GLY A 35 -13.09 20.01 -10.76
CA GLY A 35 -14.19 19.89 -9.81
C GLY A 35 -14.23 18.54 -9.07
N GLY A 36 -14.85 18.54 -7.89
CA GLY A 36 -14.94 17.36 -7.03
C GLY A 36 -16.12 16.47 -7.41
N THR A 37 -16.08 15.88 -8.61
CA THR A 37 -17.04 14.85 -9.01
C THR A 37 -16.73 13.53 -8.30
N LEU A 38 -17.75 12.68 -8.12
CA LEU A 38 -17.57 11.38 -7.46
C LEU A 38 -16.44 10.54 -8.10
N GLU A 39 -16.44 10.43 -9.43
CA GLU A 39 -15.43 9.67 -10.17
C GLU A 39 -14.00 10.19 -9.94
N ASN A 40 -13.82 11.52 -9.86
CA ASN A 40 -12.51 12.12 -9.63
C ASN A 40 -12.03 11.87 -8.21
N VAL A 41 -12.93 11.92 -7.22
CA VAL A 41 -12.61 11.61 -5.83
C VAL A 41 -12.28 10.13 -5.66
N GLU A 42 -13.03 9.23 -6.29
CA GLU A 42 -12.72 7.79 -6.28
C GLU A 42 -11.33 7.49 -6.85
N LYS A 43 -11.00 8.09 -8.00
CA LYS A 43 -9.66 7.98 -8.62
C LYS A 43 -8.57 8.52 -7.70
N LEU A 44 -8.81 9.67 -7.07
CA LEU A 44 -7.86 10.28 -6.15
C LEU A 44 -7.61 9.38 -4.93
N LEU A 45 -8.67 8.92 -4.27
CA LEU A 45 -8.57 8.05 -3.10
C LEU A 45 -7.87 6.72 -3.44
N GLY A 46 -8.17 6.16 -4.61
CA GLY A 46 -7.46 5.00 -5.15
C GLY A 46 -5.96 5.26 -5.32
N LYS A 47 -5.59 6.40 -5.93
CA LYS A 47 -4.19 6.80 -6.11
C LYS A 47 -3.48 6.99 -4.78
N VAL A 48 -4.09 7.67 -3.82
CA VAL A 48 -3.53 7.92 -2.48
C VAL A 48 -3.29 6.59 -1.74
N GLY A 49 -4.26 5.67 -1.78
CA GLY A 49 -4.10 4.32 -1.21
C GLY A 49 -2.96 3.54 -1.86
N LEU A 50 -2.83 3.63 -3.19
CA LEU A 50 -1.76 2.97 -3.93
C LEU A 50 -0.38 3.58 -3.61
N VAL A 51 -0.26 4.90 -3.50
CA VAL A 51 1.01 5.55 -3.10
C VAL A 51 1.42 5.03 -1.73
N ARG A 52 0.49 5.00 -0.76
CA ARG A 52 0.81 4.51 0.58
C ARG A 52 1.31 3.06 0.56
N THR A 53 0.62 2.23 -0.22
CA THR A 53 0.95 0.82 -0.40
C THR A 53 2.31 0.63 -1.08
N ALA A 54 2.58 1.41 -2.12
CA ALA A 54 3.83 1.37 -2.88
C ALA A 54 5.02 1.81 -2.02
N THR A 55 4.85 2.83 -1.17
CA THR A 55 5.88 3.29 -0.23
C THR A 55 6.28 2.19 0.75
N LEU A 56 5.30 1.57 1.44
CA LEU A 56 5.58 0.46 2.35
C LEU A 56 6.20 -0.72 1.61
N GLY A 57 5.69 -1.06 0.43
CA GLY A 57 6.26 -2.09 -0.43
C GLY A 57 7.72 -1.82 -0.77
N GLY A 58 8.09 -0.57 -1.04
CA GLY A 58 9.48 -0.16 -1.27
C GLY A 58 10.39 -0.44 -0.08
N PHE A 59 10.02 0.02 1.13
CA PHE A 59 10.81 -0.23 2.34
C PHE A 59 11.00 -1.72 2.63
N LEU A 60 9.95 -2.53 2.43
CA LEU A 60 10.03 -3.97 2.61
C LEU A 60 10.95 -4.65 1.59
N LEU A 61 10.92 -4.22 0.33
CA LEU A 61 11.79 -4.76 -0.71
C LEU A 61 13.25 -4.32 -0.55
N ASP A 62 13.48 -3.12 -0.05
CA ASP A 62 14.80 -2.60 0.32
C ASP A 62 15.33 -3.20 1.63
N LYS A 63 14.52 -4.03 2.32
CA LYS A 63 14.81 -4.66 3.61
C LYS A 63 15.07 -3.64 4.73
N ASP A 64 14.47 -2.45 4.64
CA ASP A 64 14.58 -1.41 5.66
C ASP A 64 13.52 -1.62 6.75
N LEU A 65 13.92 -2.28 7.83
CA LEU A 65 13.04 -2.58 8.96
C LEU A 65 12.59 -1.32 9.69
N GLN A 66 13.51 -0.36 9.88
CA GLN A 66 13.22 0.85 10.63
C GLN A 66 12.19 1.69 9.89
N ALA A 67 12.43 1.97 8.60
CA ALA A 67 11.49 2.74 7.78
C ALA A 67 10.14 2.04 7.65
N SER A 68 10.11 0.70 7.56
CA SER A 68 8.86 -0.07 7.47
C SER A 68 8.01 0.07 8.73
N LEU A 69 8.61 -0.02 9.92
CA LEU A 69 7.90 0.09 11.20
C LEU A 69 7.48 1.53 11.50
N ASP A 70 8.36 2.51 11.26
CA ASP A 70 8.06 3.93 11.48
C ASP A 70 6.88 4.37 10.60
N TYR A 71 6.88 3.95 9.33
CA TYR A 71 5.81 4.26 8.40
C TYR A 71 4.50 3.55 8.76
N LEU A 72 4.56 2.32 9.29
CA LEU A 72 3.36 1.62 9.76
C LEU A 72 2.75 2.31 10.99
N ALA A 73 3.59 2.78 11.92
CA ALA A 73 3.17 3.54 13.08
C ALA A 73 2.49 4.86 12.64
N GLU A 74 3.09 5.61 11.70
CA GLU A 74 2.51 6.83 11.14
C GLU A 74 1.11 6.58 10.55
N ILE A 75 0.97 5.53 9.74
CA ILE A 75 -0.31 5.15 9.14
C ILE A 75 -1.35 4.80 10.22
N ASN A 76 -0.94 4.08 11.26
CA ASN A 76 -1.83 3.69 12.35
C ASN A 76 -2.25 4.88 13.21
N GLU A 77 -1.34 5.81 13.50
CA GLU A 77 -1.64 7.05 14.22
C GLU A 77 -2.58 7.96 13.43
N ALA A 78 -2.46 7.96 12.11
CA ALA A 78 -3.39 8.64 11.21
C ALA A 78 -4.76 7.95 11.10
N GLY A 79 -4.97 6.81 11.78
CA GLY A 79 -6.27 6.13 11.80
C GLY A 79 -6.60 5.36 10.52
N PHE A 80 -5.64 5.13 9.62
CA PHE A 80 -5.92 4.38 8.41
C PHE A 80 -6.18 2.90 8.71
N ASN A 81 -7.06 2.30 7.91
CA ASN A 81 -7.39 0.89 8.03
C ASN A 81 -6.21 -0.03 7.61
N LEU A 82 -5.48 -0.53 8.61
CA LEU A 82 -4.32 -1.42 8.40
C LEU A 82 -4.69 -2.74 7.71
N ILE A 83 -5.90 -3.27 7.93
CA ILE A 83 -6.35 -4.51 7.29
C ILE A 83 -6.48 -4.29 5.79
N GLN A 84 -7.05 -3.15 5.40
CA GLN A 84 -7.17 -2.76 4.00
C GLN A 84 -5.79 -2.47 3.39
N LEU A 85 -4.90 -1.76 4.11
CA LEU A 85 -3.52 -1.54 3.66
C LEU A 85 -2.78 -2.85 3.40
N ASN A 86 -2.84 -3.82 4.33
CA ASN A 86 -2.16 -5.10 4.15
C ASN A 86 -2.73 -5.89 2.96
N LYS A 87 -4.05 -5.85 2.75
CA LYS A 87 -4.69 -6.44 1.57
C LYS A 87 -4.16 -5.82 0.28
N ASP A 88 -4.08 -4.49 0.22
CA ASP A 88 -3.58 -3.76 -0.95
C ASP A 88 -2.08 -4.04 -1.17
N LEU A 89 -1.30 -4.15 -0.09
CA LEU A 89 0.11 -4.52 -0.13
C LEU A 89 0.33 -5.91 -0.72
N ILE A 90 -0.48 -6.90 -0.33
CA ILE A 90 -0.44 -8.25 -0.92
C ILE A 90 -0.70 -8.18 -2.44
N HIS A 91 -1.73 -7.45 -2.86
CA HIS A 91 -2.04 -7.28 -4.28
C HIS A 91 -0.92 -6.55 -5.05
N TYR A 92 -0.33 -5.52 -4.42
CA TYR A 92 0.77 -4.75 -4.96
C TYR A 92 2.01 -5.61 -5.18
N LEU A 93 2.50 -6.30 -4.14
CA LEU A 93 3.68 -7.15 -4.23
C LEU A 93 3.48 -8.33 -5.17
N ARG A 94 2.25 -8.88 -5.25
CA ARG A 94 1.89 -9.87 -6.27
C ARG A 94 2.09 -9.31 -7.68
N ARG A 95 1.60 -8.10 -7.97
CA ARG A 95 1.76 -7.44 -9.28
C ARG A 95 3.24 -7.17 -9.59
N VAL A 96 4.02 -6.76 -8.59
CA VAL A 96 5.48 -6.58 -8.72
C VAL A 96 6.15 -7.90 -9.13
N LEU A 97 5.90 -8.98 -8.39
CA LEU A 97 6.46 -10.30 -8.69
C LEU A 97 6.00 -10.82 -10.05
N SER A 98 4.72 -10.65 -10.39
CA SER A 98 4.17 -11.03 -11.69
C SER A 98 4.90 -10.34 -12.84
N LEU A 99 5.11 -9.02 -12.77
CA LEU A 99 5.86 -8.29 -13.81
C LEU A 99 7.33 -8.66 -13.86
N LYS A 100 7.93 -9.02 -12.72
CA LYS A 100 9.31 -9.50 -12.68
C LYS A 100 9.48 -10.81 -13.45
N PHE A 101 8.57 -11.76 -13.25
CA PHE A 101 8.65 -13.09 -13.87
C PHE A 101 8.06 -13.15 -15.29
N ASP A 102 7.06 -12.33 -15.58
CA ASP A 102 6.44 -12.24 -16.90
C ASP A 102 6.16 -10.77 -17.28
N PRO A 103 7.09 -10.13 -18.01
CA PRO A 103 6.90 -8.76 -18.50
C PRO A 103 5.68 -8.59 -19.42
N ALA A 104 5.17 -9.66 -20.04
CA ALA A 104 3.99 -9.56 -20.92
C ALA A 104 2.71 -9.20 -20.14
N LEU A 105 2.69 -9.41 -18.82
CA LEU A 105 1.59 -9.00 -17.94
C LEU A 105 1.44 -7.48 -17.82
N GLU A 106 2.40 -6.69 -18.31
CA GLU A 106 2.29 -5.23 -18.39
C GLU A 106 1.04 -4.81 -19.19
N GLU A 107 0.76 -5.47 -20.31
CA GLU A 107 -0.40 -5.18 -21.17
C GLU A 107 -1.74 -5.50 -20.49
N VAL A 108 -1.73 -6.44 -19.55
CA VAL A 108 -2.90 -6.76 -18.73
C VAL A 108 -3.12 -5.64 -17.70
N PHE A 109 -2.06 -5.22 -17.02
CA PHE A 109 -2.15 -4.20 -15.97
C PHE A 109 -2.41 -2.79 -16.49
N LYS A 110 -2.05 -2.46 -17.74
CA LYS A 110 -2.41 -1.19 -18.41
C LYS A 110 -3.91 -0.91 -18.49
N ARG A 111 -4.75 -1.93 -18.30
CA ARG A 111 -6.22 -1.77 -18.27
C ARG A 111 -6.74 -1.22 -16.95
N GLU A 112 -5.98 -1.39 -15.87
CA GLU A 112 -6.38 -1.04 -14.51
C GLU A 112 -5.48 0.03 -13.88
N LEU A 113 -4.27 0.18 -14.39
CA LEU A 113 -3.24 1.05 -13.83
C LEU A 113 -2.73 2.04 -14.87
N THR A 114 -2.37 3.22 -14.39
CA THR A 114 -1.69 4.25 -15.16
C THR A 114 -0.25 3.85 -15.49
N THR A 115 0.34 4.52 -16.48
CA THR A 115 1.75 4.32 -16.84
C THR A 115 2.69 4.64 -15.67
N GLU A 116 2.35 5.63 -14.84
CA GLU A 116 3.11 6.00 -13.65
C GLU A 116 3.12 4.85 -12.63
N GLU A 117 1.96 4.27 -12.33
CA GLU A 117 1.82 3.19 -11.36
C GLU A 117 2.53 1.90 -11.81
N ILE A 118 2.46 1.59 -13.11
CA ILE A 118 3.21 0.48 -13.72
C ILE A 118 4.72 0.71 -13.57
N SER A 119 5.19 1.96 -13.72
CA SER A 119 6.60 2.28 -13.55
C SER A 119 7.08 1.99 -12.13
N TRP A 120 6.26 2.22 -11.11
CA TRP A 120 6.57 1.88 -9.72
C TRP A 120 6.69 0.37 -9.54
N LEU A 121 5.75 -0.40 -10.08
CA LEU A 121 5.79 -1.86 -10.01
C LEU A 121 7.06 -2.42 -10.64
N LYS A 122 7.45 -1.90 -11.81
CA LYS A 122 8.67 -2.32 -12.51
C LYS A 122 9.93 -1.94 -11.72
N LYS A 123 9.99 -0.70 -11.19
CA LYS A 123 11.10 -0.23 -10.36
C LYS A 123 11.30 -1.16 -9.15
N HIS A 124 10.23 -1.47 -8.44
CA HIS A 124 10.28 -2.38 -7.30
C HIS A 124 10.64 -3.82 -7.72
N GLY A 125 10.12 -4.30 -8.84
CA GLY A 125 10.47 -5.63 -9.37
C GLY A 125 11.96 -5.75 -9.69
N SER A 126 12.56 -4.72 -10.27
CA SER A 126 14.00 -4.66 -10.54
C SER A 126 14.86 -4.53 -9.28
N ALA A 127 14.32 -3.98 -8.19
CA ALA A 127 15.03 -3.86 -6.91
C ALA A 127 15.10 -5.19 -6.13
N ILE A 128 14.23 -6.16 -6.44
CA ILE A 128 14.23 -7.49 -5.81
C ILE A 128 15.53 -8.21 -6.17
N LYS A 129 16.43 -8.36 -5.19
CA LYS A 129 17.67 -9.15 -5.30
C LYS A 129 17.46 -10.63 -4.98
N ASP A 130 16.48 -10.92 -4.14
CA ASP A 130 16.17 -12.26 -3.65
C ASP A 130 14.68 -12.54 -3.86
N ASP A 131 14.40 -13.39 -4.85
CA ASP A 131 13.04 -13.77 -5.21
C ASP A 131 12.37 -14.62 -4.14
N GLN A 132 13.14 -15.47 -3.44
CA GLN A 132 12.61 -16.33 -2.40
C GLN A 132 12.18 -15.51 -1.19
N TYR A 133 12.95 -14.49 -0.82
CA TYR A 133 12.56 -13.49 0.17
C TYR A 133 11.23 -12.83 -0.20
N ALA A 134 11.11 -12.28 -1.41
CA ALA A 134 9.90 -11.56 -1.80
C ALA A 134 8.66 -12.48 -1.85
N ILE A 135 8.82 -13.75 -2.26
CA ILE A 135 7.76 -14.76 -2.22
C ILE A 135 7.36 -15.08 -0.77
N ASN A 136 8.34 -15.24 0.13
CA ASN A 136 8.09 -15.54 1.54
C ASN A 136 7.40 -14.37 2.25
N LEU A 137 7.81 -13.13 1.95
CA LEU A 137 7.17 -11.93 2.44
C LEU A 137 5.67 -11.92 2.08
N VAL A 138 5.33 -12.15 0.82
CA VAL A 138 3.92 -12.22 0.39
C VAL A 138 3.15 -13.31 1.13
N LYS A 139 3.75 -14.49 1.34
CA LYS A 139 3.12 -15.58 2.11
C LYS A 139 2.87 -15.18 3.57
N SER A 140 3.84 -14.52 4.22
CA SER A 140 3.69 -14.03 5.60
C SER A 140 2.64 -12.94 5.71
N LEU A 141 2.57 -12.02 4.76
CA LEU A 141 1.53 -10.97 4.73
C LEU A 141 0.12 -11.57 4.58
N ILE A 142 -0.04 -12.63 3.77
CA ILE A 142 -1.31 -13.37 3.65
C ILE A 142 -1.70 -14.01 4.98
N ARG A 143 -0.74 -14.61 5.71
CA ARG A 143 -0.99 -15.17 7.06
C ARG A 143 -1.37 -14.08 8.06
N ALA A 144 -0.60 -13.00 8.09
CA ALA A 144 -0.89 -11.83 8.92
C ALA A 144 -2.30 -11.31 8.64
N TYR A 145 -2.70 -11.17 7.37
CA TYR A 145 -4.03 -10.70 7.00
C TYR A 145 -5.16 -11.53 7.63
N SER A 146 -5.03 -12.86 7.65
CA SER A 146 -5.99 -13.73 8.33
C SER A 146 -6.02 -13.50 9.85
N GLU A 147 -4.86 -13.30 10.48
CA GLU A 147 -4.75 -13.08 11.93
C GLU A 147 -5.25 -11.70 12.35
N MET A 148 -4.98 -10.66 11.56
CA MET A 148 -5.43 -9.29 11.79
C MET A 148 -6.96 -9.20 11.92
N ARG A 149 -7.71 -9.97 11.13
CA ARG A 149 -9.18 -9.96 11.13
C ARG A 149 -9.81 -10.44 12.44
N TYR A 150 -9.10 -11.23 13.22
CA TYR A 150 -9.60 -11.81 14.48
C TYR A 150 -8.83 -11.28 15.71
N SER A 151 -7.86 -10.40 15.50
CA SER A 151 -7.04 -9.83 16.57
C SER A 151 -7.69 -8.57 17.14
N PRO A 152 -7.70 -8.40 18.48
CA PRO A 152 -8.04 -7.11 19.09
C PRO A 152 -6.99 -6.02 18.78
N PHE A 153 -5.81 -6.40 18.30
CA PHE A 153 -4.73 -5.52 17.89
C PHE A 153 -4.30 -5.86 16.46
N ALA A 154 -4.97 -5.28 15.46
CA ALA A 154 -4.72 -5.58 14.05
C ALA A 154 -3.30 -5.21 13.60
N ILE A 155 -2.63 -4.26 14.25
CA ILE A 155 -1.26 -3.88 13.91
C ILE A 155 -0.23 -4.98 14.24
N VAL A 156 -0.42 -5.72 15.33
CA VAL A 156 0.58 -6.64 15.88
C VAL A 156 0.92 -7.79 14.91
N PRO A 157 -0.05 -8.52 14.30
CA PRO A 157 0.29 -9.58 13.35
C PRO A 157 1.06 -9.07 12.13
N LEU A 158 0.80 -7.83 11.70
CA LEU A 158 1.49 -7.23 10.57
C LEU A 158 2.94 -6.86 10.94
N GLU A 159 3.16 -6.25 12.10
CA GLU A 159 4.50 -5.95 12.61
C GLU A 159 5.35 -7.20 12.78
N ILE A 160 4.78 -8.26 13.36
CA ILE A 160 5.48 -9.54 13.53
C ILE A 160 5.87 -10.13 12.18
N ALA A 161 4.97 -10.15 11.20
CA ALA A 161 5.27 -10.64 9.86
C ALA A 161 6.41 -9.85 9.19
N ILE A 162 6.46 -8.52 9.37
CA ILE A 162 7.53 -7.67 8.86
C ILE A 162 8.85 -7.99 9.58
N ILE A 163 8.85 -8.01 10.91
CA ILE A 163 10.05 -8.26 11.73
C ILE A 163 10.66 -9.62 11.39
N GLU A 164 9.84 -10.68 11.31
CA GLU A 164 10.30 -12.02 10.97
C GLU A 164 10.97 -12.08 9.59
N ASN A 165 10.37 -11.48 8.58
CA ASN A 165 10.93 -11.52 7.22
C ASN A 165 12.23 -10.71 7.11
N LEU A 166 12.33 -9.57 7.78
CA LEU A 166 13.49 -8.68 7.65
C LEU A 166 14.65 -9.05 8.60
N ARG A 167 14.37 -9.64 9.78
CA ARG A 167 15.44 -10.09 10.71
C ARG A 167 16.01 -11.47 10.39
N THR A 168 15.18 -12.44 9.98
CA THR A 168 15.66 -13.82 9.74
C THR A 168 16.75 -13.89 8.67
N GLN A 169 16.73 -12.94 7.72
CA GLN A 169 17.72 -12.82 6.66
C GLN A 169 19.03 -12.14 7.08
N SER A 170 19.06 -11.46 8.24
CA SER A 170 20.28 -10.85 8.79
C SER A 170 21.19 -11.88 9.48
N GLU A 171 20.63 -13.03 9.88
CA GLU A 171 21.36 -14.10 10.55
C GLU A 171 21.92 -15.16 9.58
N GLU A 172 21.23 -15.42 8.46
CA GLU A 172 21.71 -16.36 7.41
C GLU A 172 22.94 -15.83 6.64
N GLY A 173 23.22 -14.52 6.67
CA GLY A 173 24.40 -13.90 6.03
C GLY A 173 25.67 -13.90 6.89
N LYS A 174 25.66 -14.51 8.08
CA LYS A 174 26.79 -14.56 9.02
C LYS A 174 27.29 -15.98 9.32
N ALA A 175 26.76 -17.00 8.63
CA ALA A 175 27.16 -18.40 8.76
C ALA A 175 28.10 -18.84 7.64
#